data_AF-A0A3N8PT91-F1
#
_entry.id   AF-A0A3N8PT91-F1
#
_cell.length_a   1.000
_cell.length_b   1.000
_cell.length_c   1.000
_cell.angle_alpha   90.00
_cell.angle_beta   90.00
_cell.angle_gamma   90.00
#
_symmetry.space_group_name_H-M   'P 1'
#
loop_
_entity.id
_entity.type
_entity.pdbx_description
1 polymer ?
#
loop_
_entity_poly.entity_id
_entity_poly.type
_entity_poly.pdbx_seq_one_letter_code
_entity_poly.pdbx_strand_id
1 'polypeptide(L)'
;MVGRERLCVELGVLRSVWDDWCARRGLTAGEGVRQLVVTTIRDDAAGEPGSILFDLPRPVAGEPRTRIEIRLTIAERRAVERRATAMGLHSNRWIVSLIRAQMTGEPQLGEPELHALAVSNQRLAEISRLLGQLARADSAEPVNRDLRSEWVELRSRVDEHLRTTAAIIRANLDRWSR
;
A
#
# COMPACT_ATOMS: atom_id res chain seq x y z
N MET A 1 -25.14 13.09 17.77
CA MET A 1 -25.22 13.57 16.37
C MET A 1 -23.94 14.32 16.08
N VAL A 2 -23.02 13.75 15.30
CA VAL A 2 -21.79 14.44 14.91
C VAL A 2 -22.14 15.36 13.74
N GLY A 3 -22.02 16.68 13.94
CA GLY A 3 -22.27 17.66 12.89
C GLY A 3 -21.27 17.51 11.76
N ARG A 4 -21.72 17.54 10.51
CA ARG A 4 -20.82 17.69 9.35
C ARG A 4 -20.37 19.14 9.29
N GLU A 5 -19.23 19.46 9.89
CA GLU A 5 -18.56 20.74 9.68
C GLU A 5 -18.04 20.81 8.24
N ARG A 6 -18.32 21.91 7.56
CA ARG A 6 -17.95 22.13 6.16
C ARG A 6 -16.94 23.28 6.09
N LEU A 7 -15.82 23.03 5.44
CA LEU A 7 -14.83 24.05 5.09
C LEU A 7 -15.00 24.38 3.61
N CYS A 8 -15.28 25.65 3.30
CA CYS A 8 -15.29 26.15 1.92
C CYS A 8 -13.97 26.86 1.65
N VAL A 9 -13.26 26.45 0.60
CA VAL A 9 -11.94 26.99 0.27
C VAL A 9 -11.96 27.51 -1.16
N GLU A 10 -11.54 28.76 -1.35
CA GLU A 10 -11.39 29.35 -2.68
C GLU A 10 -9.99 29.04 -3.24
N LEU A 11 -9.94 28.20 -4.28
CA LEU A 11 -8.69 27.79 -4.92
C LEU A 11 -8.25 28.72 -6.06
N GLY A 12 -9.11 29.64 -6.51
CA GLY A 12 -8.80 30.59 -7.58
C GLY A 12 -8.17 29.92 -8.82
N VAL A 13 -7.03 30.43 -9.26
CA VAL A 13 -6.28 29.93 -10.42
C VAL A 13 -5.74 28.50 -10.25
N LEU A 14 -5.55 28.05 -8.99
CA LEU A 14 -5.07 26.70 -8.68
C LEU A 14 -6.14 25.63 -8.88
N ARG A 15 -7.41 26.02 -9.08
CA ARG A 15 -8.51 25.06 -9.27
C ARG A 15 -8.29 24.13 -10.47
N SER A 16 -7.80 24.66 -11.58
CA SER A 16 -7.53 23.86 -12.79
C SER A 16 -6.43 22.81 -12.56
N VAL A 17 -5.33 23.24 -11.95
CA VAL A 17 -4.20 22.38 -11.57
C VAL A 17 -4.63 21.32 -10.55
N TRP A 18 -5.50 21.70 -9.61
CA TRP A 18 -6.07 20.83 -8.60
C TRP A 18 -7.01 19.77 -9.19
N ASP A 19 -7.90 20.17 -10.09
CA ASP A 19 -8.84 19.26 -10.75
C ASP A 19 -8.08 18.23 -11.61
N ASP A 20 -7.03 18.66 -12.32
CA ASP A 20 -6.15 17.74 -13.06
C ASP A 20 -5.39 16.78 -12.12
N TRP A 21 -4.94 17.27 -10.97
CA TRP A 21 -4.26 16.46 -9.95
C TRP A 21 -5.19 15.38 -9.37
N CYS A 22 -6.46 15.72 -9.12
CA CYS A 22 -7.48 14.80 -8.66
C CYS A 22 -7.87 13.78 -9.75
N ALA A 23 -8.06 14.25 -11.00
CA ALA A 23 -8.43 13.41 -12.13
C ALA A 23 -7.40 12.31 -12.42
N ARG A 24 -6.10 12.65 -12.37
CA ARG A 24 -5.00 11.67 -12.52
C ARG A 24 -5.02 10.56 -11.47
N ARG A 25 -5.66 10.80 -10.32
CA ARG A 25 -5.75 9.87 -9.18
C ARG A 25 -7.13 9.23 -9.02
N GLY A 26 -8.06 9.50 -9.93
CA GLY A 26 -9.44 8.99 -9.85
C GLY A 26 -10.23 9.56 -8.67
N LEU A 27 -9.84 10.73 -8.16
CA LEU A 27 -10.47 11.39 -7.02
C LEU A 27 -11.38 12.54 -7.48
N THR A 28 -12.39 12.86 -6.67
CA THR A 28 -13.13 14.12 -6.83
C THR A 28 -12.37 15.26 -6.14
N ALA A 29 -12.59 16.50 -6.56
CA ALA A 29 -11.92 17.66 -5.96
C ALA A 29 -12.12 17.74 -4.43
N GLY A 30 -13.32 17.41 -3.94
CA GLY A 30 -13.62 17.37 -2.50
C GLY A 30 -12.95 16.21 -1.76
N GLU A 31 -12.85 15.04 -2.40
CA GLU A 31 -12.15 13.88 -1.83
C GLU A 31 -10.64 14.13 -1.74
N GLY A 32 -10.06 14.75 -2.78
CA GLY A 32 -8.66 15.16 -2.76
C GLY A 32 -8.34 16.12 -1.60
N VAL A 33 -9.21 17.11 -1.35
CA VAL A 33 -8.95 18.11 -0.29
C VAL A 33 -9.08 17.43 1.07
N ARG A 34 -10.08 16.57 1.23
CA ARG A 34 -10.26 15.78 2.45
C ARG A 34 -9.05 14.89 2.72
N GLN A 35 -8.52 14.22 1.71
CA GLN A 35 -7.32 13.39 1.84
C GLN A 35 -6.09 14.24 2.17
N LEU A 36 -5.87 15.35 1.47
CA LEU A 36 -4.75 16.26 1.72
C LEU A 36 -4.77 16.78 3.16
N VAL A 37 -5.93 17.27 3.63
CA VAL A 37 -6.11 17.76 5.01
C VAL A 37 -5.87 16.65 6.03
N VAL A 38 -6.39 15.44 5.80
CA VAL A 38 -6.17 14.30 6.70
C VAL A 38 -4.69 13.90 6.76
N THR A 39 -4.00 13.89 5.63
CA THR A 39 -2.57 13.54 5.57
C THR A 39 -1.75 14.60 6.29
N THR A 40 -1.93 15.89 5.97
CA THR A 40 -1.19 16.99 6.61
C THR A 40 -1.43 17.07 8.12
N ILE A 41 -2.68 16.90 8.58
CA ILE A 41 -2.98 16.89 10.02
C ILE A 41 -2.38 15.67 10.73
N ARG A 42 -2.34 14.50 10.06
CA ARG A 42 -1.70 13.30 10.61
C ARG A 42 -0.19 13.43 10.68
N ASP A 43 0.42 14.05 9.68
CA ASP A 43 1.87 14.29 9.63
C ASP A 43 2.28 15.30 10.72
N ASP A 44 1.50 16.35 10.94
CA ASP A 44 1.75 17.36 12.00
C ASP A 44 1.54 16.78 13.41
N ALA A 45 0.55 15.90 13.59
CA ALA A 45 0.34 15.18 14.85
C ALA A 45 1.40 14.11 15.14
N ALA A 46 2.17 13.67 14.12
CA ALA A 46 3.21 12.66 14.25
C ALA A 46 4.61 13.26 14.50
N GLY A 47 4.80 14.59 14.41
CA GLY A 47 6.07 15.23 14.74
C GLY A 47 7.26 14.81 13.86
N GLU A 48 7.01 14.24 12.68
CA GLU A 48 8.04 13.88 11.71
C GLU A 48 8.17 15.02 10.69
N PRO A 49 9.36 15.65 10.54
CA PRO A 49 9.54 16.73 9.57
C PRO A 49 9.21 16.22 8.17
N GLY A 50 8.24 16.91 7.54
CA GLY A 50 7.52 16.48 6.35
C GLY A 50 8.39 15.82 5.28
N SER A 51 8.18 14.52 5.12
CA SER A 51 8.49 13.85 3.85
C SER A 51 7.63 14.51 2.78
N ILE A 52 8.26 15.29 1.90
CA ILE A 52 7.63 15.73 0.66
C ILE A 52 7.42 14.45 -0.15
N LEU A 53 6.27 13.80 0.05
CA LEU A 53 5.85 12.66 -0.76
C LEU A 53 5.70 13.17 -2.19
N PHE A 54 6.70 12.87 -3.02
CA PHE A 54 6.60 13.09 -4.44
C PHE A 54 5.68 12.01 -4.98
N ASP A 55 4.55 12.41 -5.53
CA ASP A 55 3.72 11.54 -6.35
C ASP A 55 4.41 11.33 -7.69
N LEU A 56 5.49 10.53 -7.65
CA LEU A 56 6.15 10.07 -8.85
C LEU A 56 5.24 9.00 -9.48
N PRO A 57 4.90 9.14 -10.77
CA PRO A 57 4.11 8.13 -11.45
C PRO A 57 4.83 6.78 -11.37
N ARG A 58 4.04 5.72 -11.19
CA ARG A 58 4.57 4.36 -11.10
C ARG A 58 5.34 4.05 -12.39
N PRO A 59 6.58 3.56 -12.32
CA PRO A 59 7.39 3.35 -13.51
C PRO A 59 6.73 2.34 -14.44
N VAL A 60 6.54 2.73 -15.70
CA VAL A 60 5.91 1.89 -16.72
C VAL A 60 6.94 0.89 -17.26
N ALA A 61 6.51 -0.35 -17.52
CA ALA A 61 7.39 -1.34 -18.13
C ALA A 61 7.87 -0.84 -19.51
N GLY A 62 9.19 -0.73 -19.68
CA GLY A 62 9.81 -0.24 -20.92
C GLY A 62 10.20 1.24 -20.92
N GLU A 63 9.94 1.98 -19.84
CA GLU A 63 10.37 3.37 -19.73
C GLU A 63 11.92 3.49 -19.73
N PRO A 64 12.50 4.45 -20.48
CA PRO A 64 13.95 4.64 -20.52
C PRO A 64 14.50 4.98 -19.14
N ARG A 65 15.60 4.32 -18.76
CA ARG A 65 16.25 4.47 -17.44
C ARG A 65 17.56 5.20 -17.59
N THR A 66 17.74 6.26 -16.79
CA THR A 66 19.00 6.99 -16.71
C THR A 66 19.92 6.37 -15.65
N ARG A 67 21.21 6.31 -15.94
CA ARG A 67 22.23 5.81 -15.00
C ARG A 67 22.70 6.92 -14.08
N ILE A 68 22.72 6.63 -12.79
CA ILE A 68 23.38 7.45 -11.77
C ILE A 68 24.59 6.66 -11.26
N GLU A 69 25.77 7.28 -11.29
CA GLU A 69 27.00 6.67 -10.76
C GLU A 69 27.25 7.15 -9.33
N ILE A 70 27.29 6.19 -8.39
CA ILE A 70 27.46 6.46 -6.95
C ILE A 70 28.79 5.85 -6.52
N ARG A 71 29.67 6.67 -5.93
CA ARG A 71 30.92 6.19 -5.34
C ARG A 71 30.69 5.87 -3.87
N LEU A 72 31.01 4.63 -3.49
CA LEU A 72 30.90 4.14 -2.12
C LEU A 72 32.27 3.66 -1.64
N THR A 73 32.54 3.86 -0.35
CA THR A 73 33.63 3.15 0.33
C THR A 73 33.37 1.65 0.37
N ILE A 74 34.42 0.86 0.64
CA ILE A 74 34.30 -0.59 0.77
C ILE A 74 33.33 -0.97 1.89
N ALA A 75 33.33 -0.22 3.00
CA ALA A 75 32.45 -0.47 4.15
C ALA A 75 30.97 -0.24 3.78
N GLU A 76 30.67 0.87 3.11
CA GLU A 76 29.31 1.18 2.64
C GLU A 76 28.83 0.17 1.61
N ARG A 77 29.67 -0.20 0.64
CA ARG A 77 29.33 -1.22 -0.37
C ARG A 77 28.96 -2.56 0.27
N ARG A 78 29.72 -3.01 1.27
CA ARG A 78 29.40 -4.23 2.03
C ARG A 78 28.11 -4.09 2.84
N ALA A 79 27.83 -2.91 3.39
CA ALA A 79 26.60 -2.65 4.12
C ALA A 79 25.37 -2.73 3.21
N VAL A 80 25.48 -2.19 1.98
CA VAL A 80 24.46 -2.27 0.93
C VAL A 80 24.24 -3.73 0.51
N GLU A 81 25.30 -4.49 0.25
CA GLU A 81 25.20 -5.91 -0.11
C GLU A 81 24.45 -6.71 0.97
N ARG A 82 24.80 -6.55 2.25
CA ARG A 82 24.10 -7.26 3.33
C ARG A 82 22.62 -6.91 3.40
N ARG A 83 22.27 -5.62 3.25
CA ARG A 83 20.88 -5.15 3.27
C ARG A 83 20.08 -5.67 2.07
N ALA A 84 20.70 -5.68 0.89
CA ALA A 84 20.10 -6.21 -0.31
C ALA A 84 19.83 -7.72 -0.18
N THR A 85 20.82 -8.51 0.23
CA THR A 85 20.69 -9.96 0.42
C THR A 85 19.61 -10.33 1.44
N ALA A 86 19.51 -9.58 2.55
CA ALA A 86 18.47 -9.80 3.56
C ALA A 86 17.04 -9.63 3.00
N MET A 87 16.89 -8.94 1.86
CA MET A 87 15.61 -8.71 1.18
C MET A 87 15.44 -9.56 -0.09
N GLY A 88 16.37 -10.47 -0.38
CA GLY A 88 16.40 -11.23 -1.63
C GLY A 88 16.68 -10.36 -2.86
N LEU A 89 17.36 -9.22 -2.69
CA LEU A 89 17.60 -8.25 -3.76
C LEU A 89 19.09 -8.17 -4.10
N HIS A 90 19.39 -7.79 -5.34
CA HIS A 90 20.73 -7.34 -5.69
C HIS A 90 20.93 -5.87 -5.26
N SER A 91 22.18 -5.46 -5.02
CA SER A 91 22.54 -4.12 -4.50
C SER A 91 21.92 -2.97 -5.29
N ASN A 92 21.99 -3.00 -6.62
CA ASN A 92 21.39 -1.95 -7.45
C ASN A 92 19.86 -1.85 -7.28
N ARG A 93 19.13 -2.98 -7.20
CA ARG A 93 17.67 -2.97 -7.00
C ARG A 93 17.33 -2.51 -5.60
N TRP A 94 18.12 -2.87 -4.61
CA TRP A 94 17.96 -2.36 -3.25
C TRP A 94 18.13 -0.83 -3.20
N ILE A 95 19.17 -0.27 -3.83
CA ILE A 95 19.39 1.19 -3.91
C ILE A 95 18.22 1.89 -4.63
N VAL A 96 17.77 1.35 -5.77
CA VAL A 96 16.62 1.91 -6.49
C VAL A 96 15.35 1.83 -5.65
N SER A 97 15.15 0.74 -4.91
CA SER A 97 14.02 0.58 -3.99
C SER A 97 14.08 1.60 -2.86
N LEU A 98 15.25 1.82 -2.26
CA LEU A 98 15.45 2.84 -1.24
C LEU A 98 15.05 4.22 -1.75
N ILE A 99 15.56 4.62 -2.92
CA ILE A 99 15.23 5.90 -3.53
C ILE A 99 13.72 6.03 -3.74
N ARG A 100 13.07 5.00 -4.32
CA ARG A 100 11.64 5.02 -4.56
C ARG A 100 10.82 5.09 -3.28
N ALA A 101 11.17 4.30 -2.28
CA ALA A 101 10.47 4.29 -1.00
C ALA A 101 10.53 5.66 -0.33
N GLN A 102 11.70 6.31 -0.37
CA GLN A 102 11.90 7.65 0.17
C GLN A 102 11.17 8.74 -0.60
N MET A 103 11.07 8.61 -1.93
CA MET A 103 10.37 9.61 -2.74
C MET A 103 8.85 9.45 -2.73
N THR A 104 8.34 8.22 -2.73
CA THR A 104 6.91 7.92 -2.94
C THR A 104 6.16 7.52 -1.68
N GLY A 105 6.88 7.12 -0.62
CA GLY A 105 6.27 6.49 0.56
C GLY A 105 5.60 5.15 0.27
N GLU A 106 5.76 4.58 -0.94
CA GLU A 106 5.16 3.30 -1.30
C GLU A 106 6.04 2.12 -0.86
N PRO A 107 5.43 0.99 -0.46
CA PRO A 107 6.16 -0.20 -0.06
C PRO A 107 6.96 -0.79 -1.22
N GLN A 108 8.25 -1.07 -0.97
CA GLN A 108 9.13 -1.77 -1.92
C GLN A 108 9.36 -3.19 -1.42
N LEU A 109 8.64 -4.13 -2.02
CA LEU A 109 8.60 -5.53 -1.57
C LEU A 109 9.82 -6.31 -2.08
N GLY A 110 10.47 -7.00 -1.15
CA GLY A 110 11.52 -7.98 -1.42
C GLY A 110 10.94 -9.38 -1.64
N GLU A 111 11.81 -10.36 -1.89
CA GLU A 111 11.39 -11.76 -2.05
C GLU A 111 10.63 -12.32 -0.84
N PRO A 112 11.06 -12.08 0.43
CA PRO A 112 10.34 -12.60 1.59
C PRO A 112 8.91 -12.04 1.68
N GLU A 113 8.74 -10.74 1.43
CA GLU A 113 7.43 -10.10 1.48
C GLU A 113 6.53 -10.57 0.32
N LEU A 114 7.08 -10.73 -0.89
CA LEU A 114 6.32 -11.26 -2.03
C LEU A 114 5.88 -12.70 -1.80
N HIS A 115 6.75 -13.54 -1.21
CA HIS A 115 6.39 -14.91 -0.86
C HIS A 115 5.26 -14.94 0.19
N ALA A 116 5.36 -14.13 1.25
CA ALA A 116 4.33 -14.02 2.27
C ALA A 116 2.98 -13.56 1.68
N LEU A 117 2.99 -12.58 0.76
CA LEU A 117 1.80 -12.14 0.05
C LEU A 117 1.23 -13.22 -0.88
N ALA A 118 2.06 -14.00 -1.56
CA ALA A 118 1.60 -15.11 -2.39
C ALA A 118 0.86 -16.17 -1.56
N VAL A 119 1.43 -16.56 -0.41
CA VAL A 119 0.77 -17.46 0.55
C VAL A 119 -0.54 -16.86 1.08
N SER A 120 -0.52 -15.56 1.40
CA SER A 120 -1.71 -14.82 1.85
C SER A 120 -2.83 -14.85 0.80
N ASN A 121 -2.49 -14.61 -0.47
CA ASN A 121 -3.43 -14.61 -1.59
C ASN A 121 -3.97 -16.01 -1.91
N GLN A 122 -3.16 -17.05 -1.75
CA GLN A 122 -3.64 -18.43 -1.90
C GLN A 122 -4.76 -18.75 -0.88
N ARG A 123 -4.62 -18.28 0.37
CA ARG A 123 -5.66 -18.42 1.39
C ARG A 123 -6.95 -17.67 1.01
N LEU A 124 -6.84 -16.47 0.41
CA LEU A 124 -8.02 -15.77 -0.12
C LEU A 124 -8.71 -16.54 -1.25
N ALA A 125 -7.95 -17.19 -2.13
CA ALA A 125 -8.52 -17.98 -3.20
C ALA A 125 -9.32 -19.18 -2.65
N GLU A 126 -8.81 -19.82 -1.58
CA GLU A 126 -9.53 -20.88 -0.87
C GLU A 126 -10.83 -20.38 -0.23
N ILE A 127 -10.80 -19.23 0.44
CA ILE A 127 -11.98 -18.54 0.99
C ILE A 127 -13.00 -18.26 -0.12
N SER A 128 -12.55 -17.72 -1.25
CA SER A 128 -13.41 -17.39 -2.40
C SER A 128 -14.07 -18.63 -3.00
N ARG A 129 -13.34 -19.76 -3.05
CA ARG A 129 -13.87 -21.05 -3.51
C ARG A 129 -14.95 -21.58 -2.57
N LEU A 130 -14.73 -21.52 -1.25
CA LEU A 130 -15.71 -21.95 -0.24
C LEU A 130 -16.99 -21.09 -0.32
N LEU A 131 -16.84 -19.78 -0.44
CA LEU A 131 -17.96 -18.86 -0.69
C LEU A 131 -18.77 -19.24 -1.94
N GLY A 132 -18.08 -19.53 -3.05
CA GLY A 132 -18.72 -19.95 -4.28
C GLY A 132 -19.41 -21.32 -4.18
N GLN A 133 -19.00 -22.20 -3.27
CA GLN A 133 -19.69 -23.46 -2.99
C GLN A 133 -20.94 -23.24 -2.14
N LEU A 134 -20.87 -22.39 -1.11
CA LEU A 134 -22.00 -22.02 -0.25
C LEU A 134 -23.13 -21.34 -1.04
N ALA A 135 -22.79 -20.37 -1.90
CA ALA A 135 -23.78 -19.68 -2.74
C ALA A 135 -24.53 -20.64 -3.69
N ARG A 136 -23.87 -21.70 -4.16
CA ARG A 136 -24.49 -22.73 -5.02
C ARG A 136 -25.34 -23.72 -4.23
N ALA A 137 -24.95 -24.05 -2.99
CA ALA A 137 -25.72 -24.94 -2.12
C ALA A 137 -27.01 -24.30 -1.60
N ASP A 138 -26.98 -22.99 -1.27
CA ASP A 138 -28.15 -22.20 -0.85
C ASP A 138 -29.21 -22.09 -1.95
N SER A 139 -28.81 -22.26 -3.22
CA SER A 139 -29.73 -22.27 -4.37
C SER A 139 -30.50 -23.60 -4.51
N ALA A 140 -30.12 -24.66 -3.79
CA ALA A 140 -30.62 -26.02 -4.00
C ALA A 140 -31.57 -26.54 -2.90
N GLU A 141 -31.42 -26.19 -1.62
CA GLU A 141 -32.31 -26.61 -0.51
C GLU A 141 -32.24 -25.67 0.72
N PRO A 142 -33.30 -25.56 1.55
CA PRO A 142 -33.29 -24.69 2.72
C PRO A 142 -32.60 -25.36 3.91
N VAL A 143 -31.26 -25.31 3.99
CA VAL A 143 -30.52 -25.77 5.17
C VAL A 143 -30.35 -24.64 6.18
N ASN A 144 -31.21 -24.70 7.19
CA ASN A 144 -31.29 -23.81 8.33
C ASN A 144 -30.36 -24.34 9.46
N ARG A 145 -29.44 -23.49 9.94
CA ARG A 145 -28.64 -23.55 11.21
C ARG A 145 -27.11 -23.75 11.09
N ASP A 146 -26.57 -24.49 10.11
CA ASP A 146 -25.10 -24.71 9.99
C ASP A 146 -24.35 -23.57 9.26
N LEU A 147 -25.06 -22.83 8.40
CA LEU A 147 -24.53 -21.68 7.65
C LEU A 147 -23.98 -20.56 8.56
N ARG A 148 -24.48 -20.43 9.79
CA ARG A 148 -24.04 -19.37 10.71
C ARG A 148 -22.63 -19.65 11.24
N SER A 149 -22.31 -20.91 11.56
CA SER A 149 -20.96 -21.33 11.99
C SER A 149 -19.96 -21.11 10.86
N GLU A 150 -20.30 -21.57 9.66
CA GLU A 150 -19.46 -21.44 8.47
C GLU A 150 -19.20 -19.98 8.11
N TRP A 151 -20.22 -19.11 8.21
CA TRP A 151 -20.06 -17.67 7.96
C TRP A 151 -19.14 -16.99 8.99
N VAL A 152 -19.23 -17.38 10.27
CA VAL A 152 -18.35 -16.86 11.32
C VAL A 152 -16.90 -17.30 11.09
N GLU A 153 -16.68 -18.57 10.74
CA GLU A 153 -15.34 -19.08 10.43
C GLU A 153 -14.75 -18.38 9.20
N LEU A 154 -15.54 -18.24 8.14
CA LEU A 154 -15.12 -17.58 6.92
C LEU A 154 -14.73 -16.11 7.17
N ARG A 155 -15.55 -15.37 7.91
CA ARG A 155 -15.25 -13.98 8.28
C ARG A 155 -13.95 -13.91 9.09
N SER A 156 -13.76 -14.82 10.05
CA SER A 156 -12.52 -14.90 10.82
C SER A 156 -11.29 -15.12 9.93
N ARG A 157 -11.39 -15.99 8.92
CA ARG A 157 -10.31 -16.25 7.95
C ARG A 157 -10.01 -15.03 7.06
N VAL A 158 -11.03 -14.28 6.64
CA VAL A 158 -10.86 -13.03 5.89
C VAL A 158 -10.18 -11.97 6.75
N ASP A 159 -10.63 -11.80 8.00
CA ASP A 159 -10.05 -10.83 8.93
C ASP A 159 -8.58 -11.15 9.25
N GLU A 160 -8.24 -12.43 9.41
CA GLU A 160 -6.85 -12.89 9.57
C GLU A 160 -5.99 -12.57 8.35
N HIS A 161 -6.52 -12.80 7.13
CA HIS A 161 -5.83 -12.43 5.91
C HIS A 161 -5.57 -10.91 5.85
N LEU A 162 -6.60 -10.09 6.08
CA LEU A 162 -6.47 -8.63 6.05
C LEU A 162 -5.44 -8.13 7.07
N ARG A 163 -5.44 -8.69 8.29
CA ARG A 163 -4.44 -8.36 9.33
C ARG A 163 -3.03 -8.75 8.91
N THR A 164 -2.86 -9.94 8.34
CA THR A 164 -1.55 -10.41 7.85
C THR A 164 -1.02 -9.50 6.74
N THR A 165 -1.84 -9.18 5.74
CA THR A 165 -1.47 -8.32 4.63
C THR A 165 -1.15 -6.90 5.10
N ALA A 166 -1.94 -6.33 6.01
CA ALA A 166 -1.68 -5.02 6.61
C ALA A 166 -0.37 -4.99 7.41
N ALA A 167 -0.07 -6.06 8.17
CA ALA A 167 1.18 -6.17 8.91
C ALA A 167 2.40 -6.24 7.99
N ILE A 168 2.32 -6.98 6.88
CA ILE A 168 3.40 -7.04 5.88
C ILE A 168 3.65 -5.67 5.27
N ILE A 169 2.59 -4.95 4.87
CA ILE A 169 2.72 -3.62 4.27
C ILE A 169 3.31 -2.64 5.28
N ARG A 170 2.80 -2.59 6.51
CA ARG A 170 3.32 -1.70 7.55
C ARG A 170 4.77 -1.99 7.88
N ALA A 171 5.14 -3.25 8.10
CA ALA A 171 6.52 -3.64 8.38
C ALA A 171 7.49 -3.30 7.22
N ASN A 172 7.00 -3.30 5.98
CA ASN A 172 7.78 -2.86 4.83
C ASN A 172 7.97 -1.34 4.84
N LEU A 173 6.90 -0.58 5.05
CA LEU A 173 6.95 0.89 5.15
C LEU A 173 7.86 1.35 6.29
N ASP A 174 7.69 0.81 7.50
CA ASP A 174 8.49 1.14 8.69
C ASP A 174 9.98 0.81 8.53
N ARG A 175 10.32 -0.09 7.61
CA ARG A 175 11.72 -0.43 7.30
C ARG A 175 12.36 0.61 6.40
N TRP A 176 11.59 1.15 5.47
CA TRP A 176 12.07 2.11 4.49
C TRP A 176 12.01 3.55 4.98
N SER A 177 11.24 3.84 6.03
CA SER A 177 11.15 5.17 6.66
C SER A 177 12.29 5.48 7.65
N ARG A 178 13.24 4.56 7.87
CA ARG A 178 14.36 4.70 8.82
C ARG A 178 15.62 5.27 8.20
#